data_AF-A0A9P1GE74-F1
#
_entry.id   AF-A0A9P1GE74-F1
#
_cell.length_a   1.000
_cell.length_b   1.000
_cell.length_c   1.000
_cell.angle_alpha   90.00
_cell.angle_beta   90.00
_cell.angle_gamma   90.00
#
_symmetry.space_group_name_H-M   'P 1'
#
loop_
_entity.id
_entity.type
_entity.pdbx_description
1 polymer ?
#
loop_
_entity_poly.entity_id
_entity_poly.type
_entity_poly.pdbx_seq_one_letter_code
_entity_poly.pdbx_strand_id
1 'polypeptide(L)'
;MEHDCPDGSTAIIALVLGTDLFIANLGDSGGVLCGDVVTPFAFPNHKPGSAVEKKRISEAGGYVLELGGTLRVVHPDFQERLAELQAKSASGVTGDWPQALSLSRAFGDRDFKNLFDGFQRVDLVSCSADVKHFQLARGHGAIVLVSDGVTDVLPLEDVSQHVMRHTDAAAACKAVCNESFRRCTGDNVTALRRAVEQQQPPALREALAEAKFSVVTAVAAGSGWELIEWAHDKCRELEHEAWKKSMQHAAMDALQHVLEQPKVSAETLSDACEQAWQAGVQAEALESAHEECGRRRLRQAAEEALLSTLGERSFSADFMEQLQQVVKQAEKAAVSTDLLNYALGRLEELRDHTSRPEQGVLWRPPLIGPGTGAALPERLVSNAMYTLLHAQMVVSLRDTFGPDGAEDKLRRLGFTTGVRLITRLAGSRFPMTNERMIMKYVCKELWTYLFHQPASRLQADKHGGYIIIDHSFRWLEGFAGSSSEVSETQQLALLHLALPCGLLQGALFGLGLERIISVELALPQVTFFVAGTEGGDSAPTDSSPPM
;
A
#
# COMPACT_ATOMS: atom_id res chain seq x y z
N MET A 1 -19.61 18.14 -36.43
CA MET A 1 -19.06 18.95 -35.33
C MET A 1 -18.01 18.06 -34.68
N GLU A 2 -16.75 18.25 -35.04
CA GLU A 2 -15.66 17.61 -34.29
C GLU A 2 -15.74 18.16 -32.87
N HIS A 3 -15.88 17.28 -31.88
CA HIS A 3 -15.73 17.65 -30.49
C HIS A 3 -14.26 18.07 -30.31
N ASP A 4 -14.02 19.38 -30.24
CA ASP A 4 -12.71 19.95 -29.91
C ASP A 4 -12.42 19.53 -28.46
N CYS A 5 -11.60 18.48 -28.31
CA CYS A 5 -11.32 17.84 -27.03
C CYS A 5 -10.00 18.41 -26.47
N PRO A 6 -10.04 19.22 -25.39
CA PRO A 6 -8.84 19.82 -24.82
C PRO A 6 -8.01 18.84 -23.95
N ASP A 7 -8.47 17.60 -23.81
CA ASP A 7 -7.93 16.60 -22.90
C ASP A 7 -6.43 16.31 -23.11
N GLY A 8 -5.77 15.96 -22.01
CA GLY A 8 -4.38 15.54 -21.97
C GLY A 8 -4.19 14.10 -21.55
N SER A 9 -3.00 13.55 -21.81
CA SER A 9 -2.60 12.22 -21.35
C SER A 9 -1.12 12.17 -21.03
N THR A 10 -0.78 11.47 -19.95
CA THR A 10 0.58 11.01 -19.70
C THR A 10 0.91 9.83 -20.61
N ALA A 11 2.20 9.50 -20.71
CA ALA A 11 2.64 8.31 -21.41
C ALA A 11 3.91 7.76 -20.78
N ILE A 12 3.96 6.44 -20.59
CA ILE A 12 5.20 5.71 -20.38
C ILE A 12 5.27 4.57 -21.41
N ILE A 13 6.38 4.51 -22.13
CA ILE A 13 6.55 3.61 -23.29
C ILE A 13 7.82 2.81 -23.11
N ALA A 14 7.75 1.50 -23.35
CA ALA A 14 8.90 0.62 -23.43
C ALA A 14 9.10 0.12 -24.87
N LEU A 15 10.25 0.41 -25.46
CA LEU A 15 10.69 -0.13 -26.74
C LEU A 15 11.81 -1.13 -26.50
N VAL A 16 11.59 -2.38 -26.92
CA VAL A 16 12.57 -3.48 -26.78
C VAL A 16 13.11 -3.84 -28.17
N LEU A 17 14.42 -3.70 -28.36
CA LEU A 17 15.14 -4.05 -29.58
C LEU A 17 16.25 -5.06 -29.24
N GLY A 18 15.96 -6.35 -29.36
CA GLY A 18 16.88 -7.39 -28.90
C GLY A 18 17.09 -7.28 -27.39
N THR A 19 18.32 -6.96 -26.96
CA THR A 19 18.67 -6.73 -25.55
C THR A 19 18.64 -5.26 -25.14
N ASP A 20 18.39 -4.33 -26.07
CA ASP A 20 18.29 -2.90 -25.78
C ASP A 20 16.86 -2.56 -25.36
N LEU A 21 16.73 -1.94 -24.19
CA LEU A 21 15.46 -1.43 -23.66
C LEU A 21 15.52 0.10 -23.60
N PHE A 22 14.61 0.76 -24.30
CA PHE A 22 14.39 2.19 -24.19
C PHE A 22 13.09 2.46 -23.44
N ILE A 23 13.15 3.24 -22.37
CA ILE A 23 11.97 3.73 -21.67
C ILE A 23 11.84 5.23 -21.94
N ALA A 24 10.69 5.65 -22.43
CA ALA A 24 10.33 7.05 -22.57
C ALA A 24 9.21 7.38 -21.58
N ASN A 25 9.40 8.40 -20.75
CA ASN A 25 8.41 8.87 -19.78
C ASN A 25 7.99 10.31 -20.08
N LEU A 26 6.68 10.54 -20.11
CA LEU A 26 6.04 11.84 -20.25
C LEU A 26 4.87 11.92 -19.25
N GLY A 27 5.21 12.23 -18.01
CA GLY A 27 4.25 12.50 -16.94
C GLY A 27 4.72 11.86 -15.65
N ASP A 28 3.77 11.49 -14.81
CA ASP A 28 3.95 10.88 -13.48
C ASP A 28 3.65 9.38 -13.44
N SER A 29 3.44 8.76 -14.60
CA SER A 29 3.47 7.29 -14.69
C SER A 29 4.85 6.74 -14.33
N GLY A 30 4.88 5.48 -13.92
CA GLY A 30 6.09 4.82 -13.45
C GLY A 30 6.32 3.46 -14.08
N GLY A 31 7.49 2.89 -13.83
CA GLY A 31 7.78 1.52 -14.24
C GLY A 31 9.04 0.99 -13.60
N VAL A 32 9.20 -0.33 -13.67
CA VAL A 32 10.28 -1.06 -13.04
C VAL A 32 10.70 -2.26 -13.89
N LEU A 33 12.00 -2.50 -13.92
CA LEU A 33 12.58 -3.74 -14.44
C LEU A 33 12.74 -4.70 -13.27
N CYS A 34 11.92 -5.75 -13.26
CA CYS A 34 11.90 -6.81 -12.27
C CYS A 34 12.90 -7.91 -12.65
N GLY A 35 13.46 -8.58 -11.64
CA GLY A 35 14.44 -9.65 -11.81
C GLY A 35 15.20 -9.89 -10.50
N ASP A 36 16.41 -10.44 -10.60
CA ASP A 36 17.33 -10.59 -9.46
C ASP A 36 17.63 -9.24 -8.80
N VAL A 37 17.73 -8.21 -9.63
CA VAL A 37 17.86 -6.81 -9.20
C VAL A 37 16.63 -6.05 -9.66
N VAL A 38 15.94 -5.45 -8.70
CA VAL A 38 14.81 -4.56 -8.99
C VAL A 38 15.36 -3.19 -9.38
N THR A 39 15.08 -2.76 -10.61
CA THR A 39 15.58 -1.49 -11.14
C THR A 39 14.42 -0.58 -11.53
N PRO A 40 14.01 0.36 -10.67
CA PRO A 40 13.03 1.38 -11.02
C PRO A 40 13.50 2.23 -12.20
N PHE A 41 12.59 2.56 -13.12
CA PHE A 41 12.87 3.53 -14.19
C PHE A 41 12.82 4.95 -13.60
N ALA A 42 13.86 5.34 -12.89
CA ALA A 42 13.93 6.64 -12.25
C ALA A 42 14.01 7.75 -13.31
N PHE A 43 12.97 8.56 -13.47
CA PHE A 43 12.99 9.77 -14.31
C PHE A 43 12.97 11.03 -13.44
N PRO A 44 13.33 12.19 -13.99
CA PRO A 44 12.99 13.47 -13.38
C PRO A 44 11.50 13.54 -13.03
N ASN A 45 11.17 14.10 -11.88
CA ASN A 45 9.79 14.21 -11.44
C ASN A 45 9.06 15.27 -12.30
N HIS A 46 8.07 14.85 -13.10
CA HIS A 46 7.22 15.71 -13.93
C HIS A 46 5.99 16.25 -13.19
N LYS A 47 6.08 16.38 -11.86
CA LYS A 47 5.09 17.12 -11.05
C LYS A 47 5.46 18.62 -11.03
N PRO A 48 4.48 19.53 -11.05
CA PRO A 48 4.72 20.98 -11.01
C PRO A 48 5.57 21.46 -9.83
N GLY A 49 5.57 20.73 -8.71
CA GLY A 49 6.39 21.04 -7.53
C GLY A 49 7.89 20.75 -7.67
N SER A 50 8.31 20.03 -8.70
CA SER A 50 9.72 19.73 -8.97
C SER A 50 10.49 21.01 -9.28
N ALA A 51 11.69 21.19 -8.71
CA ALA A 51 12.47 22.41 -8.87
C ALA A 51 12.76 22.76 -10.35
N VAL A 52 13.02 21.74 -11.17
CA VAL A 52 13.29 21.90 -12.61
C VAL A 52 12.02 22.35 -13.35
N GLU A 53 10.89 21.69 -13.07
CA GLU A 53 9.61 21.99 -13.73
C GLU A 53 9.05 23.33 -13.29
N LYS A 54 9.10 23.63 -11.98
CA LYS A 54 8.66 24.92 -11.43
C LYS A 54 9.45 26.09 -12.03
N LYS A 55 10.75 25.90 -12.25
CA LYS A 55 11.59 26.90 -12.93
C LYS A 55 11.15 27.07 -14.40
N ARG A 56 11.01 25.97 -15.15
CA ARG A 56 10.56 25.98 -16.56
C ARG A 56 9.20 26.66 -16.71
N ILE A 57 8.23 26.34 -15.85
CA ILE A 57 6.88 26.92 -15.87
C ILE A 57 6.93 28.43 -15.59
N SER A 58 7.70 28.85 -14.60
CA SER A 58 7.90 30.27 -14.27
C SER A 58 8.56 31.04 -15.43
N GLU A 59 9.57 30.45 -16.09
CA GLU A 59 10.24 31.05 -17.25
C GLU A 59 9.32 31.15 -18.46
N ALA A 60 8.35 30.25 -18.59
CA ALA A 60 7.28 30.30 -19.60
C ALA A 60 6.12 31.25 -19.24
N GLY A 61 6.23 32.00 -18.13
CA GLY A 61 5.23 32.99 -17.69
C GLY A 61 4.05 32.40 -16.91
N GLY A 62 4.04 31.10 -16.64
CA GLY A 62 3.02 30.46 -15.80
C GLY A 62 3.37 30.47 -14.32
N TYR A 63 2.43 29.99 -13.50
CA TYR A 63 2.63 29.86 -12.06
C TYR A 63 2.36 28.44 -11.59
N VAL A 64 2.96 28.09 -10.45
CA VAL A 64 2.64 26.86 -9.71
C VAL A 64 1.96 27.27 -8.41
N LEU A 65 0.69 26.91 -8.27
CA LEU A 65 -0.12 27.22 -7.09
C LEU A 65 -0.56 25.94 -6.39
N GLU A 66 -0.66 25.99 -5.07
CA GLU A 66 -1.27 24.90 -4.31
C GLU A 66 -2.79 25.11 -4.27
N LEU A 67 -3.52 24.17 -4.87
CA LEU A 67 -4.98 24.18 -4.95
C LEU A 67 -5.51 22.84 -4.43
N GLY A 68 -6.20 22.86 -3.29
CA GLY A 68 -6.72 21.66 -2.64
C GLY A 68 -5.61 20.68 -2.21
N GLY A 69 -4.49 21.19 -1.69
CA GLY A 69 -3.34 20.39 -1.27
C GLY A 69 -2.50 19.80 -2.41
N THR A 70 -2.76 20.18 -3.66
CA THR A 70 -2.01 19.72 -4.84
C THR A 70 -1.38 20.90 -5.55
N LEU A 71 -0.10 20.79 -5.89
CA LEU A 71 0.59 21.79 -6.71
C LEU A 71 0.17 21.66 -8.17
N ARG A 72 -0.34 22.75 -8.73
CA ARG A 72 -0.90 22.79 -10.09
C ARG A 72 -0.27 23.90 -10.92
N VAL A 73 -0.08 23.63 -12.21
CA VAL A 73 0.25 24.62 -13.23
C VAL A 73 -0.99 25.45 -13.51
N VAL A 74 -0.84 26.78 -13.50
CA VAL A 74 -1.89 27.72 -13.87
C VAL A 74 -1.38 28.74 -14.88
N HIS A 75 -2.28 29.19 -15.75
CA HIS A 75 -2.01 30.21 -16.75
C HIS A 75 -1.76 31.59 -16.09
N PRO A 76 -0.97 32.50 -16.69
CA PRO A 76 -0.73 33.83 -16.12
C PRO A 76 -1.99 34.67 -15.82
N ASP A 77 -3.06 34.50 -16.60
CA ASP A 77 -4.35 35.18 -16.41
C ASP A 77 -5.27 34.50 -15.36
N PHE A 78 -4.80 33.46 -14.67
CA PHE A 78 -5.63 32.64 -13.76
C PHE A 78 -6.29 33.48 -12.65
N GLN A 79 -5.56 34.42 -12.06
CA GLN A 79 -6.10 35.29 -11.01
C GLN A 79 -7.18 36.25 -11.54
N GLU A 80 -6.99 36.80 -12.74
CA GLU A 80 -7.95 37.69 -13.39
C GLU A 80 -9.24 36.93 -13.72
N ARG A 81 -9.12 35.75 -14.33
CA ARG A 81 -10.28 34.88 -14.63
C ARG A 81 -11.03 34.46 -13.36
N LEU A 82 -10.32 34.15 -12.28
CA LEU A 82 -10.94 33.81 -11.01
C LEU A 82 -11.71 35.00 -10.42
N ALA A 83 -11.14 36.20 -10.43
CA ALA A 83 -11.81 37.41 -9.96
C ALA A 83 -13.05 37.74 -10.79
N GLU A 84 -13.00 37.58 -12.11
CA GLU A 84 -14.15 37.74 -12.98
C GLU A 84 -15.28 36.76 -12.65
N LEU A 85 -14.96 35.49 -12.40
CA LEU A 85 -15.95 34.46 -12.07
C LEU A 85 -16.59 34.71 -10.72
N GLN A 86 -15.82 35.18 -9.73
CA GLN A 86 -16.35 35.56 -8.43
C GLN A 86 -17.33 36.74 -8.56
N ALA A 87 -17.01 37.73 -9.39
CA ALA A 87 -17.91 38.86 -9.69
C ALA A 87 -19.19 38.42 -10.45
N LYS A 88 -19.06 37.50 -11.41
CA LYS A 88 -20.20 36.89 -12.15
C LYS A 88 -21.08 36.02 -11.25
N SER A 89 -20.47 35.28 -10.32
CA SER A 89 -21.19 34.46 -9.34
C SER A 89 -22.01 35.31 -8.38
N ALA A 90 -21.50 36.48 -7.97
CA ALA A 90 -22.24 37.44 -7.16
C ALA A 90 -23.48 38.02 -7.89
N SER A 91 -23.49 37.95 -9.22
CA SER A 91 -24.63 38.34 -10.08
C SER A 91 -25.50 37.15 -10.53
N GLY A 92 -25.27 35.95 -9.98
CA GLY A 92 -26.07 34.75 -10.25
C GLY A 92 -25.76 34.06 -11.58
N VAL A 93 -24.68 34.46 -12.27
CA VAL A 93 -24.24 33.85 -13.53
C VAL A 93 -23.16 32.81 -13.24
N THR A 94 -23.38 31.57 -13.66
CA THR A 94 -22.39 30.50 -13.58
C THR A 94 -21.41 30.59 -14.75
N GLY A 95 -20.12 30.49 -14.48
CA GLY A 95 -19.06 30.38 -15.50
C GLY A 95 -18.08 29.26 -15.18
N ASP A 96 -17.23 28.93 -16.15
CA ASP A 96 -16.26 27.86 -16.02
C ASP A 96 -15.05 28.30 -15.18
N TRP A 97 -14.66 27.46 -14.22
CA TRP A 97 -13.45 27.70 -13.42
C TRP A 97 -12.20 27.75 -14.31
N PRO A 98 -11.22 28.63 -14.02
CA PRO A 98 -9.98 28.65 -14.75
C PRO A 98 -9.25 27.32 -14.53
N GLN A 99 -8.72 26.75 -15.61
CA GLN A 99 -8.10 25.43 -15.56
C GLN A 99 -6.80 25.44 -14.75
N ALA A 100 -6.53 24.32 -14.07
CA ALA A 100 -5.30 24.09 -13.32
C ALA A 100 -4.89 22.62 -13.37
N LEU A 101 -3.67 22.32 -13.83
CA LEU A 101 -3.21 20.95 -14.08
C LEU A 101 -2.21 20.48 -13.02
N SER A 102 -2.38 19.27 -12.50
CA SER A 102 -1.44 18.62 -11.56
C SER A 102 -0.21 18.00 -12.25
N LEU A 103 -0.10 18.17 -13.57
CA LEU A 103 0.98 17.65 -14.41
C LEU A 103 1.79 18.80 -15.00
N SER A 104 3.10 18.64 -15.11
CA SER A 104 3.95 19.59 -15.83
C SER A 104 4.29 19.13 -17.25
N ARG A 105 4.12 17.84 -17.56
CA ARG A 105 4.35 17.29 -18.90
C ARG A 105 3.29 16.28 -19.29
N ALA A 106 2.74 16.41 -20.49
CA ALA A 106 1.69 15.56 -21.04
C ALA A 106 1.53 15.78 -22.56
N PHE A 107 0.91 14.82 -23.25
CA PHE A 107 0.27 15.07 -24.55
C PHE A 107 -1.06 15.81 -24.35
N GLY A 108 -1.59 16.45 -25.40
CA GLY A 108 -2.86 17.19 -25.29
C GLY A 108 -2.73 18.49 -24.49
N ASP A 109 -3.68 18.82 -23.62
CA ASP A 109 -3.67 20.02 -22.77
C ASP A 109 -3.40 21.31 -23.56
N ARG A 110 -4.12 21.48 -24.68
CA ARG A 110 -3.86 22.54 -25.67
C ARG A 110 -3.82 23.94 -25.05
N ASP A 111 -4.67 24.18 -24.04
CA ASP A 111 -4.80 25.47 -23.36
C ASP A 111 -3.54 25.88 -22.57
N PHE A 112 -2.63 24.94 -22.32
CA PHE A 112 -1.36 25.15 -21.64
C PHE A 112 -0.15 25.17 -22.58
N LYS A 113 -0.39 25.19 -23.90
CA LYS A 113 0.63 25.09 -24.94
C LYS A 113 0.53 26.23 -25.95
N ASN A 114 1.64 26.54 -26.60
CA ASN A 114 1.77 27.61 -27.59
C ASN A 114 1.36 28.99 -27.06
N LEU A 115 1.60 29.27 -25.78
CA LEU A 115 1.39 30.61 -25.24
C LEU A 115 2.38 31.58 -25.88
N PHE A 116 1.89 32.77 -26.19
CA PHE A 116 2.72 33.83 -26.75
C PHE A 116 3.20 34.72 -25.62
N ASP A 117 4.50 34.66 -25.32
CA ASP A 117 5.13 35.50 -24.27
C ASP A 117 5.54 36.90 -24.79
N GLY A 118 5.26 37.19 -26.06
CA GLY A 118 5.68 38.42 -26.76
C GLY A 118 6.82 38.22 -27.76
N PHE A 119 7.60 37.13 -27.65
CA PHE A 119 8.79 36.86 -28.47
C PHE A 119 8.83 35.45 -29.07
N GLN A 120 8.42 34.43 -28.31
CA GLN A 120 8.38 33.03 -28.75
C GLN A 120 7.10 32.33 -28.26
N ARG A 121 6.85 31.15 -28.83
CA ARG A 121 5.84 30.24 -28.30
C ARG A 121 6.45 29.43 -27.17
N VAL A 122 5.81 29.46 -26.01
CA VAL A 122 6.23 28.73 -24.81
C VAL A 122 5.11 27.82 -24.32
N ASP A 123 5.49 26.66 -23.81
CA ASP A 123 4.57 25.65 -23.29
C ASP A 123 4.67 25.61 -21.76
N LEU A 124 3.56 25.86 -21.05
CA LEU A 124 3.50 25.64 -19.61
C LEU A 124 3.53 24.14 -19.30
N VAL A 125 2.79 23.35 -20.08
CA VAL A 125 2.84 21.88 -20.04
C VAL A 125 3.64 21.37 -21.23
N SER A 126 4.80 20.77 -20.97
CA SER A 126 5.68 20.29 -22.05
C SER A 126 5.21 18.95 -22.62
N CYS A 127 5.40 18.74 -23.92
CA CYS A 127 5.26 17.42 -24.56
C CYS A 127 6.61 16.67 -24.72
N SER A 128 7.69 17.17 -24.11
CA SER A 128 9.02 16.59 -24.20
C SER A 128 9.20 15.44 -23.21
N ALA A 129 9.28 14.22 -23.73
CA ALA A 129 9.52 13.02 -22.95
C ALA A 129 11.01 12.89 -22.59
N ASP A 130 11.27 12.35 -21.40
CA ASP A 130 12.61 11.94 -21.00
C ASP A 130 12.82 10.48 -21.41
N VAL A 131 13.96 10.16 -22.03
CA VAL A 131 14.27 8.82 -22.54
C VAL A 131 15.51 8.26 -21.87
N LYS A 132 15.43 7.01 -21.42
CA LYS A 132 16.55 6.25 -20.84
C LYS A 132 16.75 4.93 -21.56
N HIS A 133 18.01 4.52 -21.67
CA HIS A 133 18.43 3.25 -22.23
C HIS A 133 18.92 2.31 -21.12
N PHE A 134 18.56 1.05 -21.22
CA PHE A 134 18.93 -0.03 -20.32
C PHE A 134 19.36 -1.26 -21.14
N GLN A 135 20.33 -2.00 -20.61
CA GLN A 135 20.74 -3.29 -21.18
C GLN A 135 20.01 -4.44 -20.47
N LEU A 136 19.29 -5.27 -21.21
CA LEU A 136 18.69 -6.49 -20.69
C LEU A 136 19.75 -7.57 -20.48
N ALA A 137 19.74 -8.21 -19.31
CA ALA A 137 20.69 -9.24 -18.89
C ALA A 137 19.97 -10.49 -18.39
N ARG A 138 20.70 -11.60 -18.20
CA ARG A 138 20.15 -12.90 -17.79
C ARG A 138 19.38 -12.90 -16.45
N GLY A 139 19.59 -11.92 -15.59
CA GLY A 139 18.86 -11.78 -14.32
C GLY A 139 17.56 -10.95 -14.41
N HIS A 140 17.26 -10.32 -15.55
CA HIS A 140 16.02 -9.58 -15.71
C HIS A 140 14.88 -10.53 -16.07
N GLY A 141 13.75 -10.37 -15.38
CA GLY A 141 12.56 -11.19 -15.51
C GLY A 141 11.42 -10.45 -16.22
N ALA A 142 11.04 -9.25 -15.79
CA ALA A 142 9.87 -8.58 -16.37
C ALA A 142 10.06 -7.07 -16.46
N ILE A 143 9.48 -6.48 -17.51
CA ILE A 143 9.28 -5.03 -17.62
C ILE A 143 7.85 -4.75 -17.14
N VAL A 144 7.71 -3.85 -16.20
CA VAL A 144 6.42 -3.45 -15.64
C VAL A 144 6.24 -1.95 -15.79
N LEU A 145 5.11 -1.54 -16.35
CA LEU A 145 4.70 -0.14 -16.50
C LEU A 145 3.38 0.07 -15.74
N VAL A 146 3.26 1.18 -15.03
CA VAL A 146 2.12 1.46 -14.15
C VAL A 146 1.72 2.93 -14.21
N SER A 147 0.44 3.22 -13.97
CA SER A 147 -0.03 4.59 -13.76
C SER A 147 0.34 5.10 -12.37
N ASP A 148 0.22 6.42 -12.18
CA ASP A 148 0.38 7.11 -10.89
C ASP A 148 -0.57 6.58 -9.81
N GLY A 149 -1.80 6.18 -10.19
CA GLY A 149 -2.73 5.48 -9.30
C GLY A 149 -2.16 4.21 -8.65
N VAL A 150 -1.10 3.61 -9.21
CA VAL A 150 -0.29 2.58 -8.53
C VAL A 150 0.81 3.22 -7.69
N THR A 151 1.68 4.04 -8.30
CA THR A 151 2.93 4.51 -7.65
C THR A 151 2.71 5.45 -6.49
N ASP A 152 1.56 6.12 -6.41
CA ASP A 152 1.18 7.00 -5.30
C ASP A 152 0.95 6.22 -4.00
N VAL A 153 0.61 4.93 -4.09
CA VAL A 153 0.28 4.08 -2.93
C VAL A 153 1.15 2.84 -2.81
N LEU A 154 1.82 2.42 -3.88
CA LEU A 154 2.58 1.18 -3.96
C LEU A 154 3.98 1.46 -4.53
N PRO A 155 5.05 1.33 -3.71
CA PRO A 155 6.43 1.43 -4.17
C PRO A 155 6.74 0.43 -5.28
N LEU A 156 7.64 0.81 -6.19
CA LEU A 156 7.99 -0.02 -7.36
C LEU A 156 8.69 -1.33 -6.96
N GLU A 157 9.35 -1.36 -5.81
CA GLU A 157 9.92 -2.55 -5.20
C GLU A 157 8.82 -3.56 -4.83
N ASP A 158 7.73 -3.08 -4.23
CA ASP A 158 6.57 -3.91 -3.88
C ASP A 158 5.83 -4.37 -5.14
N VAL A 159 5.70 -3.51 -6.16
CA VAL A 159 5.17 -3.89 -7.49
C VAL A 159 5.96 -5.06 -8.05
N SER A 160 7.28 -4.99 -8.01
CA SER A 160 8.16 -6.08 -8.46
C SER A 160 7.90 -7.38 -7.71
N GLN A 161 7.77 -7.34 -6.38
CA GLN A 161 7.46 -8.52 -5.58
C GLN A 161 6.11 -9.15 -5.97
N HIS A 162 5.06 -8.34 -6.14
CA HIS A 162 3.76 -8.83 -6.55
C HIS A 162 3.80 -9.47 -7.94
N VAL A 163 4.55 -8.89 -8.87
CA VAL A 163 4.69 -9.41 -10.24
C VAL A 163 5.49 -10.71 -10.26
N MET A 164 6.62 -10.77 -9.56
CA MET A 164 7.52 -11.93 -9.58
C MET A 164 6.92 -13.17 -8.86
N ARG A 165 5.89 -13.01 -8.03
CA ARG A 165 5.18 -14.14 -7.40
C ARG A 165 4.19 -14.86 -8.33
N HIS A 166 3.91 -14.31 -9.51
CA HIS A 166 2.88 -14.84 -10.40
C HIS A 166 3.47 -15.23 -11.76
N THR A 167 3.19 -16.46 -12.17
CA THR A 167 3.54 -16.95 -13.52
C THR A 167 2.65 -16.29 -14.58
N ASP A 168 1.35 -16.21 -14.33
CA ASP A 168 0.39 -15.54 -15.21
C ASP A 168 0.49 -14.01 -15.18
N ALA A 169 0.51 -13.39 -16.36
CA ALA A 169 0.66 -11.95 -16.51
C ALA A 169 -0.59 -11.20 -16.07
N ALA A 170 -1.79 -11.73 -16.37
CA ALA A 170 -3.04 -11.09 -15.96
C ALA A 170 -3.21 -11.18 -14.44
N ALA A 171 -2.90 -12.32 -13.83
CA ALA A 171 -2.88 -12.49 -12.38
C ALA A 171 -1.88 -11.56 -11.70
N ALA A 172 -0.67 -11.41 -12.26
CA ALA A 172 0.35 -10.49 -11.76
C ALA A 172 -0.16 -9.04 -11.76
N CYS A 173 -0.66 -8.54 -12.90
CA CYS A 173 -1.21 -7.19 -13.00
C CYS A 173 -2.41 -7.00 -12.08
N LYS A 174 -3.31 -7.99 -11.98
CA LYS A 174 -4.46 -7.94 -11.08
C LYS A 174 -4.04 -7.90 -9.61
N ALA A 175 -2.96 -8.59 -9.24
CA ALA A 175 -2.42 -8.55 -7.88
C ALA A 175 -1.90 -7.14 -7.55
N VAL A 176 -1.18 -6.50 -8.47
CA VAL A 176 -0.74 -5.10 -8.34
C VAL A 176 -1.94 -4.17 -8.19
N CYS A 177 -2.92 -4.23 -9.10
CA CYS A 177 -4.10 -3.36 -9.02
C CYS A 177 -4.89 -3.57 -7.71
N ASN A 178 -5.10 -4.82 -7.30
CA ASN A 178 -5.79 -5.13 -6.04
C ASN A 178 -5.03 -4.60 -4.84
N GLU A 179 -3.70 -4.71 -4.82
CA GLU A 179 -2.89 -4.15 -3.75
C GLU A 179 -2.97 -2.62 -3.73
N SER A 180 -2.91 -1.94 -4.88
CA SER A 180 -3.13 -0.49 -4.96
C SER A 180 -4.51 -0.10 -4.41
N PHE A 181 -5.56 -0.87 -4.69
CA PHE A 181 -6.88 -0.64 -4.11
C PHE A 181 -6.95 -0.93 -2.60
N ARG A 182 -6.21 -1.92 -2.09
CA ARG A 182 -6.09 -2.17 -0.64
C ARG A 182 -5.36 -1.04 0.07
N ARG A 183 -4.29 -0.54 -0.53
CA ARG A 183 -3.58 0.69 -0.14
C ARG A 183 -4.32 1.96 -0.53
N CYS A 184 -5.52 1.75 -1.08
CA CYS A 184 -6.61 2.69 -1.00
C CYS A 184 -6.37 3.88 -1.95
N THR A 185 -5.79 3.60 -3.12
CA THR A 185 -5.75 4.56 -4.24
C THR A 185 -7.16 5.02 -4.62
N GLY A 186 -7.28 6.32 -4.88
CA GLY A 186 -8.53 6.95 -5.34
C GLY A 186 -8.59 7.12 -6.84
N ASP A 187 -7.52 6.76 -7.56
CA ASP A 187 -7.36 7.02 -8.98
C ASP A 187 -7.58 5.77 -9.85
N ASN A 188 -7.54 5.96 -11.16
CA ASN A 188 -7.49 4.91 -12.15
C ASN A 188 -6.16 4.14 -12.03
N VAL A 189 -6.26 2.82 -12.01
CA VAL A 189 -5.13 1.93 -11.77
C VAL A 189 -4.90 1.07 -13.00
N THR A 190 -3.76 1.29 -13.65
CA THR A 190 -3.33 0.49 -14.80
C THR A 190 -1.98 -0.12 -14.53
N ALA A 191 -1.84 -1.41 -14.81
CA ALA A 191 -0.58 -2.14 -14.74
C ALA A 191 -0.40 -3.00 -16.00
N LEU A 192 0.74 -2.83 -16.66
CA LEU A 192 1.15 -3.61 -17.81
C LEU A 192 2.43 -4.36 -17.45
N ARG A 193 2.45 -5.66 -17.74
CA ARG A 193 3.60 -6.53 -17.54
C ARG A 193 3.99 -7.16 -18.87
N ARG A 194 5.28 -7.12 -19.18
CA ARG A 194 5.90 -7.88 -20.26
C ARG A 194 7.02 -8.74 -19.70
N ALA A 195 7.02 -10.04 -20.00
CA ALA A 195 8.16 -10.91 -19.69
C ALA A 195 9.38 -10.48 -20.52
N VAL A 196 10.55 -10.46 -19.89
CA VAL A 196 11.84 -10.36 -20.57
C VAL A 196 12.18 -11.74 -21.08
N GLU A 197 12.31 -11.88 -22.40
CA GLU A 197 12.81 -13.11 -23.01
C GLU A 197 14.26 -13.31 -22.56
N GLN A 198 14.47 -14.15 -21.54
CA GLN A 198 15.78 -14.71 -21.25
C GLN A 198 16.21 -15.63 -22.41
N GLN A 199 17.46 -16.09 -22.44
CA GLN A 199 17.90 -17.05 -23.46
C GLN A 199 17.06 -18.32 -23.40
N GLN A 200 15.98 -18.35 -24.17
CA GLN A 200 15.08 -19.47 -24.28
C GLN A 200 15.81 -20.64 -24.97
N PRO A 201 15.41 -21.89 -24.69
CA PRO A 201 15.88 -23.02 -25.47
C PRO A 201 15.74 -22.72 -26.97
N PRO A 202 16.75 -23.04 -27.81
CA PRO A 202 16.78 -22.66 -29.22
C PRO A 202 15.47 -22.98 -29.97
N ALA A 203 14.87 -24.14 -29.69
CA ALA A 203 13.62 -24.59 -30.26
C ALA A 203 12.41 -23.69 -29.94
N LEU A 204 12.34 -23.14 -28.72
CA LEU A 204 11.25 -22.24 -28.32
C LEU A 204 11.42 -20.86 -28.96
N ARG A 205 12.67 -20.40 -29.07
CA ARG A 205 13.01 -19.14 -29.73
C ARG A 205 12.69 -19.19 -31.24
N GLU A 206 12.98 -20.31 -31.90
CA GLU A 206 12.62 -20.54 -33.30
C GLU A 206 11.11 -20.57 -33.49
N ALA A 207 10.38 -21.31 -32.65
CA ALA A 207 8.91 -21.35 -32.70
C ALA A 207 8.27 -19.96 -32.49
N LEU A 208 8.79 -19.16 -31.55
CA LEU A 208 8.29 -17.81 -31.29
C LEU A 208 8.59 -16.85 -32.45
N ALA A 209 9.78 -16.96 -33.04
CA ALA A 209 10.17 -16.18 -34.20
C ALA A 209 9.32 -16.51 -35.43
N GLU A 210 9.06 -17.80 -35.66
CA GLU A 210 8.19 -18.28 -36.74
C GLU A 210 6.74 -17.82 -36.55
N ALA A 211 6.22 -17.88 -35.32
CA ALA A 211 4.89 -17.38 -34.98
C ALA A 211 4.77 -15.86 -35.19
N LYS A 212 5.73 -15.08 -34.66
CA LYS A 212 5.78 -13.62 -34.84
C LYS A 212 5.92 -13.23 -36.32
N PHE A 213 6.74 -13.94 -37.09
CA PHE A 213 6.90 -13.73 -38.53
C PHE A 213 5.60 -14.04 -39.30
N SER A 214 4.90 -15.11 -38.91
CA SER A 214 3.61 -15.50 -39.49
C SER A 214 2.53 -14.44 -39.25
N VAL A 215 2.48 -13.84 -38.05
CA VAL A 215 1.57 -12.72 -37.73
C VAL A 215 1.85 -11.52 -38.64
N VAL A 216 3.11 -11.09 -38.74
CA VAL A 216 3.49 -9.93 -39.57
C VAL A 216 3.15 -10.17 -41.04
N THR A 217 3.41 -11.38 -41.55
CA THR A 217 3.10 -11.75 -42.94
C THR A 217 1.60 -11.79 -43.18
N ALA A 218 0.82 -12.32 -42.24
CA ALA A 218 -0.65 -12.33 -42.34
C ALA A 218 -1.25 -10.92 -42.34
N VAL A 219 -0.75 -10.02 -41.50
CA VAL A 219 -1.15 -8.59 -41.49
C VAL A 219 -0.80 -7.94 -42.82
N ALA A 220 0.42 -8.14 -43.31
CA ALA A 220 0.89 -7.57 -44.58
C ALA A 220 0.12 -8.12 -45.80
N ALA A 221 -0.36 -9.37 -45.74
CA ALA A 221 -1.16 -10.00 -46.78
C ALA A 221 -2.64 -9.58 -46.75
N GLY A 222 -3.07 -8.76 -45.77
CA GLY A 222 -4.47 -8.35 -45.61
C GLY A 222 -5.40 -9.50 -45.18
N SER A 223 -4.85 -10.49 -44.45
CA SER A 223 -5.62 -11.60 -43.91
C SER A 223 -6.73 -11.12 -42.97
N GLY A 224 -7.82 -11.88 -42.88
CA GLY A 224 -8.95 -11.56 -42.02
C GLY A 224 -8.55 -11.42 -40.54
N TRP A 225 -9.20 -10.49 -39.84
CA TRP A 225 -8.95 -10.16 -38.42
C TRP A 225 -8.87 -11.38 -37.50
N GLU A 226 -9.73 -12.38 -37.69
CA GLU A 226 -9.79 -13.61 -36.88
C GLU A 226 -8.47 -14.41 -36.90
N LEU A 227 -7.76 -14.44 -38.04
CA LEU A 227 -6.49 -15.17 -38.16
C LEU A 227 -5.35 -14.42 -37.45
N ILE A 228 -5.39 -13.08 -37.50
CA ILE A 228 -4.43 -12.21 -36.80
C ILE A 228 -4.62 -12.34 -35.30
N GLU A 229 -5.87 -12.33 -34.83
CA GLU A 229 -6.23 -12.53 -33.42
C GLU A 229 -5.79 -13.91 -32.91
N TRP A 230 -6.10 -14.98 -33.65
CA TRP A 230 -5.65 -16.34 -33.31
C TRP A 230 -4.11 -16.46 -33.22
N ALA A 231 -3.39 -15.89 -34.19
CA ALA A 231 -1.93 -15.97 -34.21
C ALA A 231 -1.29 -15.13 -33.08
N HIS A 232 -1.90 -14.00 -32.74
CA HIS A 232 -1.51 -13.19 -31.58
C HIS A 232 -1.74 -13.94 -30.26
N ASP A 233 -2.89 -14.59 -30.09
CA ASP A 233 -3.17 -15.43 -28.92
C ASP A 233 -2.19 -16.60 -28.81
N LYS A 234 -1.84 -17.23 -29.93
CA LYS A 234 -0.83 -18.30 -29.94
C LYS A 234 0.56 -17.80 -29.52
N CYS A 235 0.95 -16.61 -29.93
CA CYS A 235 2.19 -15.99 -29.45
C CYS A 235 2.16 -15.76 -27.94
N ARG A 236 1.05 -15.25 -27.40
CA ARG A 236 0.87 -15.03 -25.95
C ARG A 236 0.95 -16.32 -25.15
N GLU A 237 0.34 -17.41 -25.63
CA GLU A 237 0.42 -18.73 -25.00
C GLU A 237 1.87 -19.21 -24.90
N LEU A 238 2.63 -19.12 -26.00
CA LEU A 238 4.04 -19.52 -26.03
C LEU A 238 4.91 -18.66 -25.10
N GLU A 239 4.70 -17.34 -25.08
CA GLU A 239 5.39 -16.43 -24.16
C GLU A 239 5.08 -16.76 -22.69
N HIS A 240 3.82 -17.12 -22.39
CA HIS A 240 3.41 -17.54 -21.06
C HIS A 240 4.09 -18.86 -20.64
N GLU A 241 4.11 -19.86 -21.52
CA GLU A 241 4.81 -21.12 -21.25
C GLU A 241 6.33 -20.92 -21.04
N ALA A 242 6.94 -20.06 -21.85
CA ALA A 242 8.36 -19.72 -21.73
C ALA A 242 8.66 -19.09 -20.37
N TRP A 243 7.84 -18.12 -19.96
CA TRP A 243 7.98 -17.47 -18.66
C TRP A 243 7.83 -18.46 -17.51
N LYS A 244 6.80 -19.31 -17.56
CA LYS A 244 6.55 -20.33 -16.54
C LYS A 244 7.76 -21.24 -16.36
N LYS A 245 8.34 -21.73 -17.47
CA LYS A 245 9.56 -22.56 -17.42
C LYS A 245 10.77 -21.81 -16.88
N SER A 246 10.95 -20.54 -17.21
CA SER A 246 12.04 -19.71 -16.67
C SER A 246 11.91 -19.51 -15.16
N MET A 247 10.69 -19.21 -14.68
CA MET A 247 10.41 -19.10 -13.23
C MET A 247 10.66 -20.41 -12.49
N GLN A 248 10.24 -21.54 -13.05
CA GLN A 248 10.49 -22.85 -12.46
C GLN A 248 11.99 -23.14 -12.33
N HIS A 249 12.78 -22.87 -13.38
CA HIS A 249 14.23 -23.05 -13.32
C HIS A 249 14.88 -22.13 -12.29
N ALA A 250 14.56 -20.83 -12.32
CA ALA A 250 15.13 -19.86 -11.38
C ALA A 250 14.79 -20.21 -9.91
N ALA A 251 13.55 -20.63 -9.65
CA ALA A 251 13.15 -21.07 -8.32
C ALA A 251 13.83 -22.38 -7.90
N MET A 252 14.07 -23.29 -8.83
CA MET A 252 14.83 -24.51 -8.58
C MET A 252 16.30 -24.21 -8.27
N ASP A 253 16.94 -23.33 -9.03
CA ASP A 253 18.32 -22.91 -8.81
C ASP A 253 18.47 -22.22 -7.45
N ALA A 254 17.52 -21.35 -7.09
CA ALA A 254 17.48 -20.71 -5.78
C ALA A 254 17.29 -21.73 -4.65
N LEU A 255 16.37 -22.69 -4.81
CA LEU A 255 16.16 -23.76 -3.84
C LEU A 255 17.42 -24.63 -3.67
N GLN A 256 18.06 -25.01 -4.78
CA GLN A 256 19.29 -25.78 -4.79
C GLN A 256 20.41 -25.03 -4.05
N HIS A 257 20.53 -23.72 -4.28
CA HIS A 257 21.49 -22.88 -3.57
C HIS A 257 21.25 -22.85 -2.05
N VAL A 258 19.98 -22.78 -1.60
CA VAL A 258 19.63 -22.84 -0.18
C VAL A 258 19.89 -24.22 0.42
N LEU A 259 19.63 -25.30 -0.34
CA LEU A 259 19.90 -26.68 0.07
C LEU A 259 21.39 -26.92 0.29
N GLU A 260 22.24 -26.39 -0.58
CA GLU A 260 23.70 -26.52 -0.50
C GLU A 260 24.31 -25.76 0.68
N GLN A 261 23.56 -24.85 1.32
CA GLN A 261 24.03 -24.11 2.49
C GLN A 261 23.59 -24.78 3.81
N PRO A 262 24.51 -25.43 4.56
CA PRO A 262 24.17 -26.18 5.77
C PRO A 262 23.82 -25.31 6.98
N LYS A 263 24.10 -23.99 6.94
CA LYS A 263 23.85 -23.05 8.05
C LYS A 263 22.50 -22.32 7.95
N VAL A 264 21.76 -22.49 6.86
CA VAL A 264 20.48 -21.80 6.65
C VAL A 264 19.38 -22.46 7.50
N SER A 265 18.52 -21.64 8.12
CA SER A 265 17.46 -22.14 9.00
C SER A 265 16.43 -22.97 8.23
N ALA A 266 15.70 -23.81 8.98
CA ALA A 266 14.64 -24.62 8.39
C ALA A 266 13.49 -23.76 7.83
N GLU A 267 13.27 -22.56 8.38
CA GLU A 267 12.25 -21.61 7.93
C GLU A 267 12.63 -21.03 6.57
N THR A 268 13.88 -20.57 6.38
CA THR A 268 14.32 -20.05 5.08
C THR A 268 14.29 -21.13 3.99
N LEU A 269 14.62 -22.38 4.32
CA LEU A 269 14.45 -23.49 3.37
C LEU A 269 12.97 -23.79 3.08
N SER A 270 12.11 -23.69 4.09
CA SER A 270 10.65 -23.82 3.92
C SER A 270 10.09 -22.74 3.00
N ASP A 271 10.51 -21.48 3.18
CA ASP A 271 10.11 -20.36 2.34
C ASP A 271 10.58 -20.56 0.88
N ALA A 272 11.80 -21.05 0.68
CA ALA A 272 12.32 -21.39 -0.65
C ALA A 272 11.51 -22.52 -1.31
N CYS A 273 11.10 -23.54 -0.56
CA CYS A 273 10.22 -24.60 -1.06
C CYS A 273 8.85 -24.05 -1.46
N GLU A 274 8.28 -23.16 -0.66
CA GLU A 274 6.99 -22.53 -0.97
C GLU A 274 7.08 -21.62 -2.21
N GLN A 275 8.17 -20.88 -2.36
CA GLN A 275 8.42 -20.08 -3.57
C GLN A 275 8.56 -20.97 -4.82
N ALA A 276 9.27 -22.09 -4.73
CA ALA A 276 9.38 -23.05 -5.82
C ALA A 276 8.03 -23.69 -6.17
N TRP A 277 7.23 -24.04 -5.17
CA TRP A 277 5.85 -24.52 -5.36
C TRP A 277 4.98 -23.46 -6.06
N GLN A 278 5.03 -22.20 -5.62
CA GLN A 278 4.30 -21.08 -6.24
C GLN A 278 4.74 -20.81 -7.68
N ALA A 279 6.03 -21.00 -8.00
CA ALA A 279 6.56 -20.96 -9.36
C ALA A 279 6.09 -22.14 -10.24
N GLY A 280 5.42 -23.14 -9.64
CA GLY A 280 4.86 -24.30 -10.33
C GLY A 280 5.84 -25.46 -10.49
N VAL A 281 6.87 -25.56 -9.64
CA VAL A 281 7.75 -26.74 -9.57
C VAL A 281 6.94 -27.95 -9.10
N GLN A 282 7.20 -29.12 -9.71
CA GLN A 282 6.49 -30.36 -9.41
C GLN A 282 6.80 -30.87 -8.00
N ALA A 283 5.82 -31.52 -7.37
CA ALA A 283 5.92 -32.02 -5.99
C ALA A 283 7.10 -32.99 -5.80
N GLU A 284 7.34 -33.88 -6.77
CA GLU A 284 8.40 -34.88 -6.69
C GLU A 284 9.80 -34.23 -6.65
N ALA A 285 9.97 -33.08 -7.30
CA ALA A 285 11.23 -32.35 -7.28
C ALA A 285 11.50 -31.62 -5.94
N LEU A 286 10.45 -31.41 -5.12
CA LEU A 286 10.56 -30.76 -3.81
C LEU A 286 10.65 -31.75 -2.64
N GLU A 287 10.47 -33.05 -2.88
CA GLU A 287 10.40 -34.07 -1.83
C GLU A 287 11.68 -34.12 -0.99
N SER A 288 12.84 -34.19 -1.64
CA SER A 288 14.17 -34.15 -0.99
C SER A 288 14.38 -32.87 -0.17
N ALA A 289 13.86 -31.74 -0.64
CA ALA A 289 13.96 -30.46 0.07
C ALA A 289 13.08 -30.41 1.32
N HIS A 290 11.87 -30.97 1.25
CA HIS A 290 10.99 -31.10 2.42
C HIS A 290 11.56 -32.06 3.46
N GLU A 291 12.16 -33.18 3.04
CA GLU A 291 12.85 -34.10 3.95
C GLU A 291 14.04 -33.42 4.66
N GLU A 292 14.84 -32.65 3.92
CA GLU A 292 15.93 -31.84 4.48
C GLU A 292 15.40 -30.76 5.46
N CYS A 293 14.30 -30.08 5.13
CA CYS A 293 13.63 -29.14 6.03
C CYS A 293 13.22 -29.84 7.34
N GLY A 294 12.63 -31.04 7.25
CA GLY A 294 12.27 -31.86 8.41
C GLY A 294 13.50 -32.22 9.27
N ARG A 295 14.60 -32.63 8.65
CA ARG A 295 15.86 -32.92 9.34
C ARG A 295 16.42 -31.68 10.06
N ARG A 296 16.38 -30.51 9.43
CA ARG A 296 16.83 -29.24 10.06
C ARG A 296 15.95 -28.81 11.22
N ARG A 297 14.62 -28.96 11.13
CA ARG A 297 13.69 -28.70 12.25
C ARG A 297 13.96 -29.61 13.45
N LEU A 298 14.16 -30.90 13.21
CA LEU A 298 14.50 -31.86 14.26
C LEU A 298 15.82 -31.49 14.96
N ARG A 299 16.84 -31.09 14.19
CA ARG A 299 18.11 -30.62 14.73
C ARG A 299 17.94 -29.34 15.56
N GLN A 300 17.22 -28.36 15.06
CA GLN A 300 16.96 -27.09 15.76
C GLN A 300 16.20 -27.33 17.08
N ALA A 301 15.14 -28.14 17.05
CA ALA A 301 14.40 -28.51 18.25
C ALA A 301 15.27 -29.25 19.28
N ALA A 302 16.18 -30.11 18.83
CA ALA A 302 17.13 -30.80 19.70
C ALA A 302 18.20 -29.85 20.27
N GLU A 303 18.68 -28.88 19.48
CA GLU A 303 19.58 -27.81 19.95
C GLU A 303 18.91 -26.94 21.02
N GLU A 304 17.66 -26.51 20.79
CA GLU A 304 16.86 -25.74 21.74
C GLU A 304 16.59 -26.51 23.04
N ALA A 305 16.21 -27.79 22.94
CA ALA A 305 16.01 -28.65 24.11
C ALA A 305 17.30 -28.85 24.90
N LEU A 306 18.44 -29.05 24.22
CA LEU A 306 19.75 -29.22 24.86
C LEU A 306 20.20 -27.93 25.55
N LEU A 307 20.07 -26.78 24.90
CA LEU A 307 20.38 -25.47 25.50
C LEU A 307 19.46 -25.13 26.67
N SER A 308 18.16 -25.43 26.55
CA SER A 308 17.19 -25.24 27.63
C SER A 308 17.58 -26.07 28.86
N THR A 309 17.90 -27.35 28.66
CA THR A 309 18.30 -28.26 29.74
C THR A 309 19.63 -27.83 30.37
N LEU A 310 20.62 -27.43 29.57
CA LEU A 310 21.89 -26.91 30.06
C LEU A 310 21.76 -25.57 30.81
N GLY A 311 20.71 -24.81 30.53
CA GLY A 311 20.37 -23.58 31.25
C GLY A 311 19.83 -23.81 32.67
N GLU A 312 19.32 -25.01 32.97
CA GLU A 312 18.83 -25.36 34.30
C GLU A 312 19.99 -25.54 35.28
N ARG A 313 19.93 -24.83 36.40
CA ARG A 313 20.95 -24.92 37.46
C ARG A 313 20.55 -25.89 38.55
N SER A 314 20.47 -27.17 38.20
CA SER A 314 20.20 -28.28 39.12
C SER A 314 21.39 -29.24 39.20
N PHE A 315 21.55 -29.89 40.35
CA PHE A 315 22.54 -30.94 40.61
C PHE A 315 21.86 -32.26 41.05
N SER A 316 20.55 -32.38 40.86
CA SER A 316 19.78 -33.58 41.21
C SER A 316 20.08 -34.76 40.28
N ALA A 317 19.94 -35.98 40.80
CA ALA A 317 20.02 -37.21 39.99
C ALA A 317 19.01 -37.20 38.82
N ASP A 318 17.78 -36.74 39.05
CA ASP A 318 16.73 -36.64 38.04
C ASP A 318 17.13 -35.72 36.87
N PHE A 319 17.78 -34.59 37.17
CA PHE A 319 18.32 -33.66 36.17
C PHE A 319 19.45 -34.29 35.35
N MET A 320 20.33 -35.09 35.96
CA MET A 320 21.37 -35.80 35.22
C MET A 320 20.76 -36.81 34.23
N GLU A 321 19.73 -37.55 34.66
CA GLU A 321 19.02 -38.49 33.80
C GLU A 321 18.32 -37.77 32.63
N GLN A 322 17.68 -36.63 32.90
CA GLN A 322 17.08 -35.78 31.88
C GLN A 322 18.12 -35.25 30.88
N LEU A 323 19.25 -34.72 31.34
CA LEU A 323 20.33 -34.23 30.47
C LEU A 323 20.93 -35.38 29.63
N GLN A 324 21.12 -36.57 30.19
CA GLN A 324 21.56 -37.75 29.42
C GLN A 324 20.58 -38.13 28.31
N GLN A 325 19.28 -38.04 28.58
CA GLN A 325 18.25 -38.35 27.59
C GLN A 325 18.23 -37.31 26.46
N VAL A 326 18.36 -36.03 26.79
CA VAL A 326 18.41 -34.94 25.81
C VAL A 326 19.69 -34.99 24.96
N VAL A 327 20.85 -35.33 25.56
CA VAL A 327 22.10 -35.56 24.82
C VAL A 327 21.94 -36.69 23.80
N LYS A 328 21.35 -37.83 24.19
CA LYS A 328 21.07 -38.94 23.24
C LYS A 328 20.15 -38.54 22.10
N GLN A 329 19.19 -37.65 22.34
CA GLN A 329 18.30 -37.13 21.30
C GLN A 329 19.05 -36.16 20.37
N ALA A 330 19.90 -35.29 20.93
CA ALA A 330 20.74 -34.37 20.17
C ALA A 330 21.78 -35.09 19.29
N GLU A 331 22.37 -36.18 19.78
CA GLU A 331 23.26 -37.05 18.98
C GLU A 331 22.53 -37.64 17.77
N LYS A 332 21.32 -38.16 17.97
CA LYS A 332 20.48 -38.71 16.89
C LYS A 332 20.06 -37.66 15.87
N ALA A 333 19.89 -36.41 16.30
CA ALA A 333 19.50 -35.29 15.44
C ALA A 333 20.71 -34.59 14.77
N ALA A 334 21.93 -35.12 14.92
CA ALA A 334 23.16 -34.57 14.35
C ALA A 334 23.44 -33.10 14.73
N VAL A 335 23.20 -32.77 16.01
CA VAL A 335 23.52 -31.47 16.62
C VAL A 335 25.04 -31.22 16.61
N SER A 336 25.46 -29.95 16.62
CA SER A 336 26.88 -29.55 16.62
C SER A 336 27.72 -30.31 17.65
N THR A 337 28.88 -30.82 17.21
CA THR A 337 29.84 -31.55 18.06
C THR A 337 30.32 -30.71 19.24
N ASP A 338 30.46 -29.40 19.08
CA ASP A 338 30.92 -28.51 20.15
C ASP A 338 29.88 -28.43 21.28
N LEU A 339 28.60 -28.35 20.92
CA LEU A 339 27.51 -28.29 21.88
C LEU A 339 27.30 -29.64 22.58
N LEU A 340 27.47 -30.75 21.84
CA LEU A 340 27.46 -32.10 22.42
C LEU A 340 28.63 -32.30 23.38
N ASN A 341 29.85 -31.88 23.02
CA ASN A 341 31.02 -31.97 23.89
C ASN A 341 30.84 -31.13 25.17
N TYR A 342 30.27 -29.93 25.06
CA TYR A 342 29.93 -29.11 26.22
C TYR A 342 28.93 -29.81 27.15
N ALA A 343 27.87 -30.40 26.58
CA ALA A 343 26.87 -31.13 27.37
C ALA A 343 27.42 -32.39 28.04
N LEU A 344 28.29 -33.13 27.36
CA LEU A 344 28.99 -34.30 27.90
C LEU A 344 29.95 -33.90 29.03
N GLY A 345 30.72 -32.83 28.86
CA GLY A 345 31.56 -32.28 29.93
C GLY A 345 30.75 -31.87 31.15
N ARG A 346 29.56 -31.26 30.94
CA ARG A 346 28.65 -30.92 32.04
C ARG A 346 28.10 -32.16 32.76
N LEU A 347 27.80 -33.24 32.04
CA LEU A 347 27.41 -34.52 32.64
C LEU A 347 28.53 -35.12 33.50
N GLU A 348 29.78 -35.00 33.07
CA GLU A 348 30.94 -35.44 33.85
C GLU A 348 31.12 -34.60 35.12
N GLU A 349 31.01 -33.27 35.02
CA GLU A 349 31.04 -32.38 36.19
C GLU A 349 29.96 -32.71 37.22
N LEU A 350 28.73 -33.00 36.77
CA LEU A 350 27.61 -33.37 37.64
C LEU A 350 27.86 -34.71 38.35
N ARG A 351 28.43 -35.69 37.63
CA ARG A 351 28.83 -36.99 38.19
C ARG A 351 29.90 -36.81 39.28
N ASP A 352 30.87 -35.94 39.03
CA ASP A 352 31.90 -35.60 40.01
C ASP A 352 31.33 -34.81 41.21
N HIS A 353 30.34 -33.92 40.99
CA HIS A 353 29.65 -33.19 42.05
C HIS A 353 28.83 -34.10 42.97
N THR A 354 28.12 -35.10 42.42
CA THR A 354 27.46 -36.13 43.25
C THR A 354 28.44 -36.96 44.08
N SER A 355 29.72 -36.97 43.68
CA SER A 355 30.81 -37.63 44.41
C SER A 355 31.45 -36.73 45.47
N ARG A 356 31.33 -35.38 45.35
CA ARG A 356 31.95 -34.36 46.22
C ARG A 356 31.09 -33.06 46.28
N PRO A 357 30.14 -32.93 47.23
CA PRO A 357 29.07 -31.92 47.18
C PRO A 357 29.41 -30.50 47.69
N GLU A 358 30.65 -30.18 48.07
CA GLU A 358 30.92 -28.97 48.89
C GLU A 358 31.26 -27.65 48.16
N GLN A 359 31.09 -27.51 46.85
CA GLN A 359 31.43 -26.22 46.17
C GLN A 359 30.41 -25.80 45.09
N GLY A 360 29.29 -25.18 45.50
CA GLY A 360 28.25 -24.69 44.60
C GLY A 360 28.11 -23.16 44.58
N VAL A 361 28.03 -22.56 43.39
CA VAL A 361 27.54 -21.17 43.19
C VAL A 361 26.36 -21.17 42.21
N LEU A 362 25.21 -20.72 42.69
CA LEU A 362 23.92 -20.59 41.97
C LEU A 362 23.90 -19.41 40.99
N TRP A 363 23.13 -19.53 39.91
CA TRP A 363 22.42 -18.38 39.29
C TRP A 363 21.13 -18.80 38.61
N ARG A 364 20.22 -17.83 38.43
CA ARG A 364 18.89 -18.01 37.81
C ARG A 364 18.48 -16.73 37.07
N PRO A 365 17.69 -16.87 36.00
CA PRO A 365 16.67 -15.91 35.60
C PRO A 365 15.28 -16.59 35.48
N PRO A 366 14.20 -15.80 35.37
CA PRO A 366 12.82 -16.30 35.42
C PRO A 366 12.25 -16.75 34.07
N LEU A 367 11.25 -17.63 34.17
CA LEU A 367 10.50 -18.32 33.10
C LEU A 367 9.37 -17.48 32.48
N ILE A 368 9.09 -17.78 31.22
CA ILE A 368 7.89 -17.43 30.44
C ILE A 368 6.75 -18.42 30.80
N GLY A 369 5.47 -18.02 30.65
CA GLY A 369 4.33 -18.95 30.67
C GLY A 369 3.02 -18.40 30.07
N PRO A 370 2.07 -19.26 29.68
CA PRO A 370 1.47 -19.32 28.32
C PRO A 370 -0.08 -19.37 28.28
N GLY A 371 -0.70 -19.50 27.08
CA GLY A 371 -2.07 -20.02 26.92
C GLY A 371 -2.73 -19.77 25.56
N THR A 372 -2.86 -20.78 24.67
CA THR A 372 -4.08 -21.59 24.34
C THR A 372 -5.22 -20.77 23.69
N GLY A 373 -5.77 -21.02 22.49
CA GLY A 373 -6.03 -22.24 21.73
C GLY A 373 -7.55 -22.48 21.66
N ALA A 374 -8.20 -22.31 20.48
CA ALA A 374 -9.43 -23.00 20.03
C ALA A 374 -10.09 -22.36 18.78
N ALA A 375 -10.88 -23.17 18.08
CA ALA A 375 -11.30 -23.11 16.68
C ALA A 375 -12.31 -22.03 16.24
N LEU A 376 -12.33 -21.75 14.93
CA LEU A 376 -13.17 -20.79 14.20
C LEU A 376 -14.53 -21.37 13.77
N PRO A 377 -15.67 -20.68 13.99
CA PRO A 377 -16.94 -20.95 13.31
C PRO A 377 -17.36 -19.86 12.30
N GLU A 378 -18.36 -20.21 11.50
CA GLU A 378 -18.81 -19.67 10.22
C GLU A 378 -19.00 -18.15 10.07
N ARG A 379 -18.79 -17.69 8.81
CA ARG A 379 -18.96 -16.31 8.34
C ARG A 379 -20.41 -15.80 8.48
N LEU A 380 -20.65 -15.10 9.57
CA LEU A 380 -21.58 -13.98 9.68
C LEU A 380 -20.71 -12.79 10.09
N VAL A 381 -20.55 -11.76 9.26
CA VAL A 381 -19.75 -10.59 9.65
C VAL A 381 -20.52 -9.87 10.75
N SER A 382 -20.15 -10.15 11.99
CA SER A 382 -20.63 -9.46 13.18
C SER A 382 -20.02 -8.07 13.23
N ASN A 383 -20.85 -7.03 13.43
CA ASN A 383 -20.42 -5.67 13.73
C ASN A 383 -19.48 -5.60 14.96
N ALA A 384 -19.42 -6.67 15.77
CA ALA A 384 -18.47 -6.80 16.86
C ALA A 384 -17.01 -6.72 16.40
N MET A 385 -16.66 -7.25 15.22
CA MET A 385 -15.26 -7.17 14.76
C MET A 385 -14.83 -5.73 14.46
N TYR A 386 -15.72 -4.91 13.88
CA TYR A 386 -15.43 -3.50 13.68
C TYR A 386 -15.34 -2.77 15.02
N THR A 387 -16.30 -2.99 15.93
CA THR A 387 -16.30 -2.35 17.26
C THR A 387 -15.07 -2.74 18.08
N LEU A 388 -14.66 -4.02 18.06
CA LEU A 388 -13.46 -4.51 18.75
C LEU A 388 -12.18 -3.99 18.09
N LEU A 389 -12.12 -3.93 16.76
CA LEU A 389 -10.99 -3.35 16.05
C LEU A 389 -10.87 -1.85 16.35
N HIS A 390 -11.98 -1.11 16.30
CA HIS A 390 -12.02 0.31 16.61
C HIS A 390 -11.60 0.56 18.06
N ALA A 391 -12.13 -0.22 19.02
CA ALA A 391 -11.74 -0.11 20.42
C ALA A 391 -10.25 -0.44 20.62
N GLN A 392 -9.75 -1.52 20.02
CA GLN A 392 -8.34 -1.89 20.12
C GLN A 392 -7.43 -0.84 19.45
N MET A 393 -7.88 -0.25 18.35
CA MET A 393 -7.15 0.82 17.66
C MET A 393 -7.07 2.09 18.52
N VAL A 394 -8.18 2.49 19.16
CA VAL A 394 -8.20 3.62 20.08
C VAL A 394 -7.25 3.39 21.26
N VAL A 395 -7.33 2.21 21.90
CA VAL A 395 -6.47 1.84 23.03
C VAL A 395 -4.99 1.79 22.60
N SER A 396 -4.68 1.09 21.51
CA SER A 396 -3.30 0.94 21.03
C SER A 396 -2.69 2.28 20.62
N LEU A 397 -3.44 3.14 19.92
CA LEU A 397 -2.94 4.47 19.54
C LEU A 397 -2.75 5.38 20.75
N ARG A 398 -3.68 5.35 21.71
CA ARG A 398 -3.56 6.11 22.97
C ARG A 398 -2.33 5.65 23.75
N ASP A 399 -2.12 4.35 23.90
CA ASP A 399 -1.00 3.80 24.67
C ASP A 399 0.35 4.07 23.98
N THR A 400 0.36 4.16 22.64
CA THR A 400 1.59 4.42 21.86
C THR A 400 1.92 5.91 21.73
N PHE A 401 0.91 6.77 21.55
CA PHE A 401 1.10 8.18 21.15
C PHE A 401 0.51 9.21 22.12
N GLY A 402 -0.10 8.77 23.22
CA GLY A 402 -0.88 9.63 24.11
C GLY A 402 -2.25 10.02 23.53
N PRO A 403 -3.11 10.70 24.31
CA PRO A 403 -4.48 11.03 23.92
C PRO A 403 -4.56 11.99 22.72
N ASP A 404 -3.81 13.09 22.73
CA ASP A 404 -3.84 14.10 21.65
C ASP A 404 -3.26 13.53 20.34
N GLY A 405 -2.18 12.74 20.44
CA GLY A 405 -1.57 12.06 19.29
C GLY A 405 -2.45 10.97 18.70
N ALA A 406 -3.23 10.28 19.53
CA ALA A 406 -4.23 9.33 19.08
C ALA A 406 -5.41 10.03 18.38
N GLU A 407 -5.88 11.17 18.91
CA GLU A 407 -6.97 11.94 18.30
C GLU A 407 -6.62 12.39 16.87
N ASP A 408 -5.45 13.02 16.67
CA ASP A 408 -5.01 13.49 15.35
C ASP A 408 -4.91 12.34 14.34
N LYS A 409 -4.33 11.20 14.75
CA LYS A 409 -4.22 10.02 13.88
C LYS A 409 -5.58 9.43 13.52
N LEU A 410 -6.49 9.30 14.49
CA LEU A 410 -7.84 8.78 14.27
C LEU A 410 -8.65 9.71 13.35
N ARG A 411 -8.54 11.03 13.53
CA ARG A 411 -9.17 12.02 12.64
C ARG A 411 -8.64 11.92 11.21
N ARG A 412 -7.33 11.80 11.01
CA ARG A 412 -6.73 11.63 9.66
C ARG A 412 -7.17 10.33 8.97
N LEU A 413 -7.18 9.22 9.72
CA LEU A 413 -7.68 7.94 9.24
C LEU A 413 -9.16 8.04 8.84
N GLY A 414 -9.95 8.69 9.68
CA GLY A 414 -11.37 8.95 9.42
C GLY A 414 -11.56 9.80 8.18
N PHE A 415 -10.84 10.92 8.07
CA PHE A 415 -10.92 11.85 6.94
C PHE A 415 -10.67 11.15 5.61
N THR A 416 -9.56 10.42 5.52
CA THR A 416 -9.19 9.69 4.30
C THR A 416 -10.24 8.63 3.95
N THR A 417 -10.75 7.93 4.95
CA THR A 417 -11.80 6.92 4.77
C THR A 417 -13.13 7.54 4.34
N GLY A 418 -13.49 8.69 4.89
CA GLY A 418 -14.73 9.42 4.62
C GLY A 418 -14.80 9.90 3.18
N VAL A 419 -13.71 10.47 2.65
CA VAL A 419 -13.59 10.88 1.23
C VAL A 419 -13.85 9.69 0.32
N ARG A 420 -13.16 8.56 0.54
CA ARG A 420 -13.32 7.36 -0.30
C ARG A 420 -14.71 6.77 -0.23
N LEU A 421 -15.29 6.75 0.97
CA LEU A 421 -16.61 6.20 1.20
C LEU A 421 -17.67 7.03 0.48
N ILE A 422 -17.62 8.35 0.57
CA ILE A 422 -18.66 9.21 0.01
C ILE A 422 -18.61 9.24 -1.52
N THR A 423 -17.41 9.19 -2.12
CA THR A 423 -17.25 9.12 -3.59
C THR A 423 -17.89 7.86 -4.15
N ARG A 424 -17.82 6.74 -3.41
CA ARG A 424 -18.49 5.48 -3.79
C ARG A 424 -20.00 5.51 -3.53
N LEU A 425 -20.43 6.04 -2.38
CA LEU A 425 -21.85 6.08 -2.02
C LEU A 425 -22.65 7.07 -2.86
N ALA A 426 -22.09 8.24 -3.15
CA ALA A 426 -22.79 9.30 -3.89
C ALA A 426 -23.02 8.94 -5.37
N GLY A 427 -22.12 8.15 -5.98
CA GLY A 427 -22.27 7.64 -7.34
C GLY A 427 -22.65 8.72 -8.35
N SER A 428 -23.70 8.48 -9.14
CA SER A 428 -24.19 9.41 -10.16
C SER A 428 -24.99 10.61 -9.62
N ARG A 429 -25.17 10.73 -8.29
CA ARG A 429 -25.91 11.85 -7.67
C ARG A 429 -25.03 13.11 -7.48
N PHE A 430 -23.80 13.08 -7.97
CA PHE A 430 -22.85 14.20 -7.95
C PHE A 430 -22.87 14.96 -9.30
N PRO A 431 -22.66 16.29 -9.33
CA PRO A 431 -22.46 17.19 -8.19
C PRO A 431 -23.78 17.59 -7.51
N MET A 432 -23.78 17.60 -6.18
CA MET A 432 -24.87 18.21 -5.41
C MET A 432 -24.54 19.70 -5.25
N THR A 433 -25.36 20.57 -5.83
CA THR A 433 -25.09 22.01 -5.88
C THR A 433 -25.60 22.79 -4.66
N ASN A 434 -26.32 22.13 -3.74
CA ASN A 434 -26.94 22.79 -2.60
C ASN A 434 -26.46 22.16 -1.28
N GLU A 435 -25.86 22.97 -0.40
CA GLU A 435 -25.36 22.52 0.90
C GLU A 435 -26.43 21.81 1.74
N ARG A 436 -27.68 22.30 1.70
CA ARG A 436 -28.80 21.69 2.42
C ARG A 436 -29.11 20.28 1.88
N MET A 437 -28.90 20.02 0.60
CA MET A 437 -29.09 18.71 -0.01
C MET A 437 -27.97 17.75 0.40
N ILE A 438 -26.73 18.24 0.42
CA ILE A 438 -25.56 17.50 0.90
C ILE A 438 -25.75 17.08 2.35
N MET A 439 -26.14 18.01 3.23
CA MET A 439 -26.35 17.70 4.64
C MET A 439 -27.49 16.71 4.87
N LYS A 440 -28.57 16.77 4.08
CA LYS A 440 -29.65 15.77 4.12
C LYS A 440 -29.19 14.39 3.65
N TYR A 441 -28.36 14.34 2.61
CA TYR A 441 -27.78 13.09 2.10
C TYR A 441 -26.85 12.45 3.14
N VAL A 442 -25.98 13.26 3.75
CA VAL A 442 -25.08 12.81 4.82
C VAL A 442 -25.85 12.27 6.02
N CYS A 443 -26.86 13.01 6.51
CA CYS A 443 -27.64 12.58 7.68
C CYS A 443 -28.52 11.35 7.43
N LYS A 444 -28.84 11.02 6.17
CA LYS A 444 -29.69 9.88 5.84
C LYS A 444 -28.91 8.70 5.30
N GLU A 445 -28.23 8.87 4.18
CA GLU A 445 -27.61 7.79 3.43
C GLU A 445 -26.25 7.42 4.02
N LEU A 446 -25.35 8.40 4.21
CA LEU A 446 -24.05 8.14 4.81
C LEU A 446 -24.19 7.65 6.26
N TRP A 447 -25.05 8.31 7.05
CA TRP A 447 -25.30 7.94 8.44
C TRP A 447 -25.87 6.51 8.55
N THR A 448 -26.85 6.16 7.70
CA THR A 448 -27.41 4.80 7.68
C THR A 448 -26.36 3.78 7.22
N TYR A 449 -25.48 4.13 6.29
CA TYR A 449 -24.42 3.22 5.86
C TYR A 449 -23.40 2.96 6.99
N LEU A 450 -22.95 4.00 7.68
CA LEU A 450 -21.92 3.91 8.72
C LEU A 450 -22.43 3.37 10.06
N PHE A 451 -23.61 3.83 10.47
CA PHE A 451 -24.16 3.62 11.81
C PHE A 451 -25.43 2.78 11.80
N HIS A 452 -25.87 2.32 10.62
CA HIS A 452 -27.08 1.51 10.41
C HIS A 452 -28.39 2.20 10.87
N GLN A 453 -28.34 3.51 11.04
CA GLN A 453 -29.49 4.36 11.31
C GLN A 453 -29.24 5.77 10.77
N PRO A 454 -30.28 6.51 10.36
CA PRO A 454 -30.14 7.92 10.02
C PRO A 454 -29.85 8.75 11.28
N ALA A 455 -29.21 9.90 11.11
CA ALA A 455 -29.03 10.85 12.19
C ALA A 455 -30.40 11.31 12.72
N SER A 456 -30.51 11.49 14.05
CA SER A 456 -31.80 11.78 14.68
C SER A 456 -32.34 13.16 14.29
N ARG A 457 -31.46 14.17 14.19
CA ARG A 457 -31.87 15.54 13.85
C ARG A 457 -30.76 16.31 13.13
N LEU A 458 -31.16 17.14 12.18
CA LEU A 458 -30.31 18.12 11.49
C LEU A 458 -30.88 19.52 11.73
N GLN A 459 -30.04 20.45 12.20
CA GLN A 459 -30.39 21.87 12.40
C GLN A 459 -29.42 22.74 11.62
N ALA A 460 -29.87 23.87 11.09
CA ALA A 460 -28.99 24.90 10.52
C ALA A 460 -28.65 25.91 11.61
N ASP A 461 -27.37 26.28 11.72
CA ASP A 461 -26.93 27.33 12.63
C ASP A 461 -27.07 28.72 11.99
N LYS A 462 -27.22 29.74 12.83
CA LYS A 462 -27.38 31.15 12.40
C LYS A 462 -26.12 31.73 11.74
N HIS A 463 -24.95 31.11 11.92
CA HIS A 463 -23.68 31.52 11.31
C HIS A 463 -23.31 30.70 10.05
N GLY A 464 -24.29 30.06 9.41
CA GLY A 464 -24.05 29.30 8.17
C GLY A 464 -23.46 27.89 8.36
N GLY A 465 -23.41 27.39 9.61
CA GLY A 465 -23.05 26.01 9.94
C GLY A 465 -24.26 25.06 10.02
N TYR A 466 -23.99 23.78 10.30
CA TYR A 466 -25.03 22.77 10.55
C TYR A 466 -24.73 22.00 11.84
N ILE A 467 -25.78 21.52 12.50
CA ILE A 467 -25.70 20.72 13.72
C ILE A 467 -26.39 19.39 13.47
N ILE A 468 -25.65 18.29 13.57
CA ILE A 468 -26.16 16.92 13.47
C ILE A 468 -26.24 16.35 14.88
N ILE A 469 -27.42 15.89 15.28
CA ILE A 469 -27.65 15.27 16.59
C ILE A 469 -28.05 13.81 16.37
N ASP A 470 -27.36 12.91 17.06
CA ASP A 470 -27.70 11.49 17.17
C ASP A 470 -27.99 11.17 18.64
N HIS A 471 -29.24 10.84 18.97
CA HIS A 471 -29.68 10.60 20.34
C HIS A 471 -29.17 9.27 20.92
N SER A 472 -28.73 8.34 20.08
CA SER A 472 -28.28 7.01 20.49
C SER A 472 -27.17 6.53 19.56
N PHE A 473 -26.02 7.20 19.64
CA PHE A 473 -24.92 6.95 18.71
C PHE A 473 -24.34 5.54 18.93
N ARG A 474 -24.62 4.63 17.98
CA ARG A 474 -24.37 3.19 18.10
C ARG A 474 -22.95 2.81 18.54
N TRP A 475 -21.94 3.54 18.08
CA TRP A 475 -20.54 3.23 18.39
C TRP A 475 -20.15 3.55 19.84
N LEU A 476 -21.03 4.22 20.60
CA LEU A 476 -20.85 4.50 22.02
C LEU A 476 -21.87 3.77 22.92
N GLU A 477 -22.64 2.80 22.40
CA GLU A 477 -23.61 2.03 23.20
C GLU A 477 -22.96 1.36 24.43
N GLY A 478 -21.70 0.93 24.33
CA GLY A 478 -20.94 0.33 25.43
C GLY A 478 -20.56 1.29 26.57
N PHE A 479 -20.69 2.61 26.38
CA PHE A 479 -20.38 3.62 27.39
C PHE A 479 -21.60 4.03 28.25
N ALA A 480 -22.81 3.60 27.88
CA ALA A 480 -24.06 4.04 28.51
C ALA A 480 -24.34 3.45 29.92
N GLY A 481 -23.42 2.64 30.47
CA GLY A 481 -23.61 1.91 31.74
C GLY A 481 -22.51 2.09 32.81
N SER A 482 -21.46 2.86 32.56
CA SER A 482 -20.33 3.00 33.50
C SER A 482 -20.60 4.08 34.54
N SER A 483 -20.98 3.66 35.75
CA SER A 483 -21.33 4.51 36.90
C SER A 483 -20.14 4.96 37.75
N SER A 484 -18.91 4.87 37.25
CA SER A 484 -17.69 5.13 38.04
C SER A 484 -16.73 5.99 37.22
N GLU A 485 -16.44 7.19 37.72
CA GLU A 485 -15.51 8.19 37.17
C GLU A 485 -15.95 8.83 35.84
N VAL A 486 -16.83 9.83 35.96
CA VAL A 486 -17.39 10.62 34.86
C VAL A 486 -16.32 11.23 33.94
N SER A 487 -15.10 11.50 34.43
CA SER A 487 -14.05 12.18 33.65
C SER A 487 -13.30 11.26 32.67
N GLU A 488 -12.81 10.09 33.11
CA GLU A 488 -12.01 9.19 32.25
C GLU A 488 -12.88 8.52 31.17
N THR A 489 -14.08 8.08 31.55
CA THR A 489 -15.05 7.50 30.62
C THR A 489 -15.41 8.50 29.52
N GLN A 490 -15.62 9.77 29.88
CA GLN A 490 -15.97 10.82 28.93
C GLN A 490 -14.81 11.19 28.00
N GLN A 491 -13.56 11.23 28.52
CA GLN A 491 -12.37 11.44 27.70
C GLN A 491 -12.15 10.30 26.70
N LEU A 492 -12.31 9.06 27.13
CA LEU A 492 -12.18 7.90 26.24
C LEU A 492 -13.29 7.90 25.18
N ALA A 493 -14.54 8.19 25.57
CA ALA A 493 -15.64 8.30 24.63
C ALA A 493 -15.44 9.41 23.59
N LEU A 494 -14.87 10.56 23.98
CA LEU A 494 -14.48 11.63 23.05
C LEU A 494 -13.39 11.16 22.08
N LEU A 495 -12.40 10.40 22.55
CA LEU A 495 -11.35 9.84 21.69
C LEU A 495 -11.91 8.83 20.67
N HIS A 496 -12.92 8.04 21.05
CA HIS A 496 -13.67 7.17 20.14
C HIS A 496 -14.47 7.95 19.07
N LEU A 497 -14.77 9.23 19.29
CA LEU A 497 -15.45 10.09 18.32
C LEU A 497 -14.50 10.76 17.32
N ALA A 498 -13.18 10.70 17.54
CA ALA A 498 -12.18 11.25 16.64
C ALA A 498 -12.29 10.66 15.22
N LEU A 499 -12.46 9.34 15.11
CA LEU A 499 -12.62 8.65 13.84
C LEU A 499 -13.94 9.02 13.13
N PRO A 500 -15.12 8.99 13.78
CA PRO A 500 -16.36 9.54 13.24
C PRO A 500 -16.27 11.00 12.77
N CYS A 501 -15.60 11.87 13.52
CA CYS A 501 -15.41 13.27 13.13
C CYS A 501 -14.60 13.37 11.83
N GLY A 502 -13.50 12.61 11.74
CA GLY A 502 -12.73 12.50 10.51
C GLY A 502 -13.59 11.98 9.35
N LEU A 503 -14.34 10.88 9.54
CA LEU A 503 -15.21 10.29 8.51
C LEU A 503 -16.23 11.31 7.97
N LEU A 504 -16.89 12.04 8.86
CA LEU A 504 -17.84 13.08 8.49
C LEU A 504 -17.16 14.23 7.73
N GLN A 505 -16.02 14.70 8.23
CA GLN A 505 -15.26 15.78 7.61
C GLN A 505 -14.80 15.41 6.20
N GLY A 506 -14.23 14.22 6.04
CA GLY A 506 -13.79 13.70 4.75
C GLY A 506 -14.94 13.47 3.78
N ALA A 507 -16.09 13.00 4.27
CA ALA A 507 -17.27 12.82 3.43
C ALA A 507 -17.85 14.17 2.95
N LEU A 508 -17.86 15.20 3.79
CA LEU A 508 -18.29 16.53 3.38
C LEU A 508 -17.31 17.14 2.37
N PHE A 509 -16.00 16.98 2.61
CA PHE A 509 -14.97 17.40 1.67
C PHE A 509 -15.11 16.71 0.30
N GLY A 510 -15.33 15.39 0.27
CA GLY A 510 -15.58 14.64 -0.96
C GLY A 510 -16.86 15.02 -1.69
N LEU A 511 -17.82 15.67 -1.01
CA LEU A 511 -19.02 16.25 -1.61
C LEU A 511 -18.85 17.73 -2.00
N GLY A 512 -17.64 18.28 -1.86
CA GLY A 512 -17.32 19.67 -2.19
C GLY A 512 -17.65 20.69 -1.10
N LEU A 513 -17.89 20.24 0.15
CA LEU A 513 -18.09 21.11 1.31
C LEU A 513 -16.93 21.00 2.29
N GLU A 514 -15.99 21.94 2.21
CA GLU A 514 -14.93 22.07 3.21
C GLU A 514 -15.49 22.66 4.51
N ARG A 515 -15.49 21.84 5.56
CA ARG A 515 -16.07 22.17 6.87
C ARG A 515 -15.18 21.62 7.98
N ILE A 516 -15.21 22.29 9.13
CA ILE A 516 -14.54 21.83 10.34
C ILE A 516 -15.58 21.14 11.23
N ILE A 517 -15.23 19.96 11.75
CA ILE A 517 -16.10 19.17 12.62
C ILE A 517 -15.62 19.25 14.06
N SER A 518 -16.46 19.80 14.92
CA SER A 518 -16.33 19.69 16.38
C SER A 518 -17.49 18.86 16.93
N VAL A 519 -17.29 18.29 18.12
CA VAL A 519 -18.24 17.36 18.72
C VAL A 519 -18.46 17.70 20.19
N GLU A 520 -19.70 17.58 20.64
CA GLU A 520 -20.10 17.64 22.04
C GLU A 520 -20.75 16.31 22.42
N LEU A 521 -20.34 15.80 23.57
CA LEU A 521 -20.75 14.49 24.07
C LEU A 521 -21.66 14.64 25.30
N ALA A 522 -22.88 14.12 25.19
CA ALA A 522 -23.85 14.02 26.27
C ALA A 522 -24.46 12.61 26.26
N LEU A 523 -23.69 11.60 26.69
CA LEU A 523 -24.03 10.18 26.57
C LEU A 523 -25.49 9.88 26.96
N PRO A 524 -26.26 9.13 26.14
CA PRO A 524 -25.86 8.45 24.89
C PRO A 524 -25.92 9.34 23.63
N GLN A 525 -26.27 10.61 23.78
CA GLN A 525 -26.37 11.55 22.68
C GLN A 525 -25.02 12.12 22.27
N VAL A 526 -24.82 12.26 20.97
CA VAL A 526 -23.66 12.94 20.37
C VAL A 526 -24.15 14.05 19.45
N THR A 527 -23.55 15.23 19.59
CA THR A 527 -23.84 16.40 18.76
C THR A 527 -22.59 16.77 17.96
N PHE A 528 -22.68 16.72 16.64
CA PHE A 528 -21.63 17.16 15.72
C PHE A 528 -21.96 18.56 15.20
N PHE A 529 -21.04 19.50 15.38
CA PHE A 529 -21.10 20.83 14.82
C PHE A 529 -20.26 20.88 13.56
N VAL A 530 -20.88 21.33 12.47
CA VAL A 530 -20.30 21.50 11.15
C VAL A 530 -20.14 23.00 10.92
N ALA A 531 -18.98 23.54 11.26
CA ALA A 531 -18.72 24.97 11.19
C ALA A 531 -18.35 25.41 9.76
N GLY A 532 -18.81 26.60 9.37
CA GLY A 532 -18.37 27.26 8.13
C GLY A 532 -16.94 27.78 8.25
N THR A 533 -16.22 27.89 7.14
CA THR A 533 -14.92 28.54 7.07
C THR A 533 -15.12 30.06 7.07
N GLU A 534 -14.98 30.72 8.22
CA GLU A 534 -14.92 32.19 8.27
C GLU A 534 -13.54 32.67 7.80
N GLY A 535 -13.52 33.64 6.89
CA GLY A 535 -12.33 34.42 6.55
C GLY A 535 -12.18 35.63 7.48
N GLY A 536 -10.95 35.90 7.93
CA GLY A 536 -10.51 37.21 8.42
C GLY A 536 -10.34 37.39 9.95
N ASP A 537 -9.13 37.82 10.31
CA ASP A 537 -8.68 38.50 11.54
C ASP A 537 -8.55 37.78 12.89
N SER A 538 -7.29 37.48 13.26
CA SER A 538 -6.59 38.29 14.31
C SER A 538 -5.09 37.95 14.34
N ALA A 539 -4.25 38.89 13.90
CA ALA A 539 -2.82 38.86 14.17
C ALA A 539 -2.57 38.98 15.70
N PRO A 540 -1.63 38.23 16.29
CA PRO A 540 -1.26 38.45 17.69
C PRO A 540 -0.40 39.71 17.79
N THR A 541 -0.92 40.68 18.53
CA THR A 541 -0.26 41.93 18.92
C THR A 541 1.00 41.67 19.75
N ASP A 542 2.10 42.23 19.26
CA ASP A 542 3.24 42.84 19.97
C ASP A 542 3.46 42.49 21.46
N SER A 543 4.58 41.83 21.74
CA SER A 543 5.22 41.86 23.04
C SER A 543 6.74 41.99 22.85
N SER A 544 7.23 43.23 22.84
CA SER A 544 8.66 43.53 22.93
C SER A 544 9.17 43.34 24.37
N PRO A 545 10.39 42.81 24.57
CA PRO A 545 11.17 43.01 25.80
C PRO A 545 12.50 43.77 25.51
N PRO A 546 13.24 44.21 26.55
CA PRO A 546 13.70 45.59 26.67
C PRO A 546 15.14 45.89 26.18
N MET A 547 15.36 47.21 26.06
CA MET A 547 16.57 48.01 25.77
C MET A 547 16.94 48.22 24.31
#